data_AF-A0A9D4TVR5-F1
#
_entry.id   AF-A0A9D4TVR5-F1
#
_cell.length_a   1.000
_cell.length_b   1.000
_cell.length_c   1.000
_cell.angle_alpha   90.00
_cell.angle_beta   90.00
_cell.angle_gamma   90.00
#
_symmetry.space_group_name_H-M   'P 1'
#
loop_
_entity.id
_entity.type
_entity.pdbx_description
1 polymer ?
#
loop_
_entity_poly.entity_id
_entity_poly.type
_entity_poly.pdbx_seq_one_letter_code
_entity_poly.pdbx_strand_id
1 'polypeptide(L)'
;MGGTSGREAPHSDRQTGTEPSPVIFTIGHSTRSQDELADLLQDHGVRVLVDVRTVPRSRTNPQFNQDRLNSELAEHHGCRYVWVGKELGGLRKRNLSCELNDGWHNASFRGYADFMQTESFLSGLQQLLELASSQGPVCLMCAEVCHFRCHRMLLSDALTVRGCTVQHIMQRGKPPLAHKLTKFAKVEGIRITYPAGQGNQQSGGSSTREAQPLISSIFKQQTQQQRQQDQQAEQPQQEQPSSGAAAQPQQQQQQQQQQQQVERRTRAGTKRISTYFGKTEAAEDQEKEPQAKRGRTRQGGA
;
A
#
# COMPACT_ATOMS: atom_id res chain seq x y z
N MET A 1 -38.25 30.22 -54.67
CA MET A 1 -38.97 29.44 -53.64
C MET A 1 -38.20 28.16 -53.44
N GLY A 2 -37.52 28.04 -52.29
CA GLY A 2 -36.63 26.92 -51.99
C GLY A 2 -37.38 25.72 -51.44
N GLY A 3 -36.97 24.53 -51.86
CA GLY A 3 -37.40 23.26 -51.30
C GLY A 3 -36.18 22.39 -51.05
N THR A 4 -35.77 22.29 -49.78
CA THR A 4 -34.78 21.33 -49.29
C THR A 4 -35.50 20.41 -48.31
N SER A 5 -35.88 19.22 -48.77
CA SER A 5 -36.36 18.14 -47.89
C SER A 5 -35.16 17.32 -47.41
N GLY A 6 -35.16 17.05 -46.12
CA GLY A 6 -34.03 16.57 -45.34
C GLY A 6 -33.60 15.15 -45.66
N ARG A 7 -32.29 14.94 -45.73
CA ARG A 7 -31.66 13.65 -45.47
C ARG A 7 -31.44 13.57 -43.96
N GLU A 8 -32.21 12.72 -43.30
CA GLU A 8 -31.99 12.34 -41.90
C GLU A 8 -30.63 11.66 -41.78
N ALA A 9 -29.78 12.20 -40.92
CA ALA A 9 -28.49 11.61 -40.58
C ALA A 9 -28.74 10.38 -39.68
N PRO A 10 -28.01 9.27 -39.88
CA PRO A 10 -28.18 8.10 -39.04
C PRO A 10 -27.74 8.41 -37.61
N HIS A 11 -28.64 8.15 -36.66
CA HIS A 11 -28.35 8.13 -35.24
C HIS A 11 -27.19 7.16 -34.97
N SER A 12 -26.00 7.70 -34.68
CA SER A 12 -24.90 6.91 -34.16
C SER A 12 -25.24 6.50 -32.74
N ASP A 13 -25.52 5.20 -32.60
CA ASP A 13 -25.61 4.49 -31.34
C ASP A 13 -24.31 4.73 -30.56
N ARG A 14 -24.39 5.61 -29.55
CA ARG A 14 -23.24 5.97 -28.71
C ARG A 14 -23.00 4.81 -27.76
N GLN A 15 -22.24 3.83 -28.23
CA GLN A 15 -21.60 2.84 -27.37
C GLN A 15 -20.84 3.58 -26.27
N THR A 16 -21.38 3.56 -25.05
CA THR A 16 -20.69 4.00 -23.85
C THR A 16 -19.60 2.97 -23.54
N GLY A 17 -18.47 3.10 -24.22
CA GLY A 17 -17.25 2.39 -23.87
C GLY A 17 -16.96 2.66 -22.40
N THR A 18 -16.94 1.62 -21.57
CA THR A 18 -16.42 1.72 -20.22
C THR A 18 -14.92 1.91 -20.36
N GLU A 19 -14.46 3.16 -20.32
CA GLU A 19 -13.04 3.46 -20.26
C GLU A 19 -12.40 2.64 -19.13
N PRO A 20 -11.29 1.94 -19.38
CA PRO A 20 -10.70 1.07 -18.37
C PRO A 20 -10.26 1.90 -17.16
N SER A 21 -10.73 1.50 -15.97
CA SER A 21 -10.34 2.09 -14.69
C SER A 21 -8.82 2.18 -14.57
N PRO A 22 -8.25 3.38 -14.30
CA PRO A 22 -6.80 3.52 -14.19
C PRO A 22 -6.26 2.64 -13.06
N VAL A 23 -5.21 1.88 -13.36
CA VAL A 23 -4.53 1.01 -12.40
C VAL A 23 -3.49 1.82 -11.65
N ILE A 24 -3.54 1.80 -10.33
CA ILE A 24 -2.57 2.45 -9.44
C ILE A 24 -1.93 1.38 -8.56
N PHE A 25 -0.60 1.34 -8.59
CA PHE A 25 0.18 0.47 -7.73
C PHE A 25 0.52 1.17 -6.41
N THR A 26 0.85 0.39 -5.38
CA THR A 26 1.48 0.91 -4.17
C THR A 26 2.64 0.04 -3.75
N ILE A 27 3.71 0.62 -3.23
CA ILE A 27 4.90 -0.11 -2.79
C ILE A 27 5.50 0.52 -1.54
N GLY A 28 6.09 -0.31 -0.68
CA GLY A 28 6.89 0.12 0.46
C GLY A 28 8.37 -0.06 0.22
N HIS A 29 9.18 0.99 0.40
CA HIS A 29 10.62 0.83 0.21
C HIS A 29 11.26 0.01 1.34
N SER A 30 10.80 0.16 2.59
CA SER A 30 11.38 -0.51 3.76
C SER A 30 12.90 -0.47 3.74
N THR A 31 13.57 -1.62 3.87
CA THR A 31 15.02 -1.78 3.82
C THR A 31 15.50 -2.40 2.51
N ARG A 32 14.73 -2.27 1.42
CA ARG A 32 15.12 -2.78 0.10
C ARG A 32 16.36 -2.04 -0.43
N SER A 33 17.07 -2.67 -1.37
CA SER A 33 17.98 -1.92 -2.23
C SER A 33 17.20 -1.08 -3.25
N GLN A 34 17.86 -0.11 -3.87
CA GLN A 34 17.27 0.65 -4.98
C GLN A 34 17.00 -0.28 -6.18
N ASP A 35 17.92 -1.18 -6.50
CA ASP A 35 17.73 -2.19 -7.56
C ASP A 35 16.51 -3.08 -7.31
N GLU A 36 16.32 -3.56 -6.07
CA GLU A 36 15.16 -4.39 -5.75
C GLU A 36 13.86 -3.60 -5.93
N LEU A 37 13.83 -2.33 -5.49
CA LEU A 37 12.70 -1.45 -5.70
C LEU A 37 12.46 -1.24 -7.20
N ALA A 38 13.49 -0.90 -7.95
CA ALA A 38 13.39 -0.58 -9.37
C ALA A 38 12.95 -1.77 -10.21
N ASP A 39 13.46 -2.97 -9.93
CA ASP A 39 13.02 -4.20 -10.59
C ASP A 39 11.54 -4.46 -10.31
N LEU A 40 11.07 -4.25 -9.07
CA LEU A 40 9.65 -4.37 -8.75
C LEU A 40 8.80 -3.35 -9.53
N LEU A 41 9.29 -2.13 -9.72
CA LEU A 41 8.58 -1.12 -10.51
C LEU A 41 8.53 -1.52 -11.99
N GLN A 42 9.64 -2.02 -12.54
CA GLN A 42 9.74 -2.46 -13.93
C GLN A 42 8.89 -3.70 -14.22
N ASP A 43 8.90 -4.71 -13.33
CA ASP A 43 8.08 -5.93 -13.43
C ASP A 43 6.58 -5.61 -13.55
N HIS A 44 6.15 -4.48 -13.00
CA HIS A 44 4.78 -3.99 -13.03
C HIS A 44 4.53 -2.86 -14.05
N GLY A 45 5.52 -2.54 -14.89
CA GLY A 45 5.40 -1.50 -15.93
C GLY A 45 5.16 -0.10 -15.37
N VAL A 46 5.59 0.16 -14.13
CA VAL A 46 5.42 1.46 -13.48
C VAL A 46 6.29 2.50 -14.17
N ARG A 47 5.65 3.58 -14.64
CA ARG A 47 6.34 4.70 -15.31
C ARG A 47 6.59 5.88 -14.39
N VAL A 48 5.75 6.04 -13.35
CA VAL A 48 5.85 7.15 -12.41
C VAL A 48 5.80 6.63 -10.98
N LEU A 49 6.87 6.87 -10.21
CA LEU A 49 6.90 6.65 -8.77
C LEU A 49 6.49 7.94 -8.06
N VAL A 50 5.36 7.91 -7.38
CA VAL A 50 4.86 9.02 -6.56
C VAL A 50 5.21 8.77 -5.10
N ASP A 51 6.12 9.57 -4.56
CA ASP A 51 6.51 9.52 -3.16
C ASP A 51 5.55 10.33 -2.29
N VAL A 52 4.80 9.61 -1.44
CA VAL A 52 3.84 10.19 -0.49
C VAL A 52 4.39 10.26 0.94
N ARG A 53 5.72 10.15 1.12
CA ARG A 53 6.35 10.41 2.43
C ARG A 53 6.33 11.89 2.72
N THR A 54 5.87 12.27 3.92
CA THR A 54 5.91 13.67 4.38
C THR A 54 7.33 14.22 4.37
N VAL A 55 8.30 13.41 4.78
CA VAL A 55 9.72 13.73 4.78
C VAL A 55 10.45 12.62 4.01
N PRO A 56 10.85 12.84 2.74
CA PRO A 56 11.53 11.83 1.93
C PRO A 56 13.04 11.81 2.21
N ARG A 57 13.41 11.77 3.50
CA ARG A 57 14.79 11.75 3.98
C ARG A 57 14.91 10.78 5.16
N SER A 58 15.92 9.93 5.15
CA SER A 58 16.24 9.02 6.25
C SER A 58 17.75 8.85 6.37
N ARG A 59 18.25 8.80 7.60
CA ARG A 59 19.66 8.47 7.89
C ARG A 59 19.91 6.97 7.78
N THR A 60 18.93 6.15 8.13
CA THR A 60 19.02 4.69 8.12
C THR A 60 18.90 4.15 6.70
N ASN A 61 18.05 4.77 5.88
CA ASN A 61 17.85 4.38 4.48
C ASN A 61 18.19 5.55 3.52
N PRO A 62 19.45 6.02 3.48
CA PRO A 62 19.84 7.18 2.69
C PRO A 62 19.72 6.94 1.18
N GLN A 63 19.70 5.69 0.73
CA GLN A 63 19.45 5.32 -0.67
C GLN A 63 18.04 5.73 -1.13
N PHE A 64 17.08 5.87 -0.21
CA PHE A 64 15.74 6.37 -0.53
C PHE A 64 15.58 7.85 -0.21
N ASN A 65 16.65 8.61 0.00
CA ASN A 65 16.55 10.06 0.05
C ASN A 65 16.12 10.60 -1.32
N GLN A 66 15.24 11.60 -1.32
CA GLN A 66 14.65 12.16 -2.54
C GLN A 66 15.64 12.37 -3.68
N ASP A 67 16.76 13.06 -3.43
CA ASP A 67 17.74 13.40 -4.48
C ASP A 67 18.35 12.14 -5.09
N ARG A 68 18.78 11.18 -4.24
CA ARG A 68 19.39 9.92 -4.69
C ARG A 68 18.41 9.02 -5.41
N LEU A 69 17.19 8.90 -4.89
CA LEU A 69 16.17 8.06 -5.48
C LEU A 69 15.71 8.60 -6.84
N ASN A 70 15.58 9.93 -6.97
CA ASN A 70 15.22 10.57 -8.23
C ASN A 70 16.30 10.34 -9.31
N SER A 71 17.57 10.61 -8.98
CA SER A 71 18.69 10.37 -9.90
C SER A 71 18.76 8.90 -10.34
N GLU A 72 18.70 7.96 -9.40
CA GLU A 72 18.79 6.53 -9.70
C GLU A 72 17.68 6.06 -10.67
N LEU A 73 16.43 6.45 -10.40
CA LEU A 73 15.29 6.06 -11.23
C LEU A 73 15.34 6.68 -12.63
N ALA A 74 15.84 7.91 -12.73
CA ALA A 74 16.01 8.61 -14.00
C ALA A 74 17.14 8.02 -14.85
N GLU A 75 18.29 7.73 -14.24
CA GLU A 75 19.51 7.31 -14.93
C GLU A 75 19.46 5.83 -15.33
N HIS A 76 18.90 4.96 -14.49
CA HIS A 76 19.04 3.51 -14.65
C HIS A 76 17.75 2.77 -14.99
N HIS A 77 16.59 3.40 -14.77
CA HIS A 77 15.32 2.66 -14.80
C HIS A 77 14.21 3.33 -15.63
N GLY A 78 14.45 4.53 -16.18
CA GLY A 78 13.47 5.26 -16.99
C GLY A 78 12.17 5.55 -16.24
N CYS A 79 12.20 5.59 -14.90
CA CYS A 79 11.03 5.79 -14.07
C CYS A 79 11.03 7.23 -13.54
N ARG A 80 9.95 7.98 -13.81
CA ARG A 80 9.83 9.36 -13.33
C ARG A 80 9.54 9.36 -11.83
N TYR A 81 10.30 10.13 -11.07
CA TYR A 81 10.01 10.38 -9.66
C TYR A 81 9.22 11.68 -9.47
N VAL A 82 8.16 11.64 -8.66
CA VAL A 82 7.38 12.81 -8.27
C VAL A 82 7.13 12.77 -6.76
N TRP A 83 7.45 13.84 -6.05
CA TRP A 83 7.16 13.95 -4.62
C TRP A 83 5.86 14.71 -4.38
N VAL A 84 4.92 14.09 -3.66
CA VAL A 84 3.59 14.66 -3.30
C VAL A 84 3.38 14.53 -1.78
N GLY A 85 4.46 14.57 -1.00
CA GLY A 85 4.40 14.42 0.46
C GLY A 85 3.78 15.62 1.19
N LYS A 86 3.76 16.79 0.57
CA LYS A 86 3.10 17.97 1.13
C LYS A 86 1.59 17.78 1.17
N GLU A 87 0.99 17.30 0.08
CA GLU A 87 -0.46 17.13 -0.05
C GLU A 87 -0.95 15.73 0.38
N LEU A 88 -0.14 14.67 0.25
CA LEU A 88 -0.57 13.29 0.53
C LEU A 88 0.19 12.60 1.66
N GLY A 89 1.10 13.33 2.33
CA GLY A 89 1.95 12.86 3.41
C GLY A 89 1.23 12.27 4.62
N GLY A 90 1.72 11.12 5.10
CA GLY A 90 1.13 10.40 6.23
C GLY A 90 1.26 11.03 7.62
N LEU A 91 2.17 11.98 7.84
CA LEU A 91 2.33 12.64 9.14
C LEU A 91 1.28 13.76 9.25
N ARG A 92 0.15 13.43 9.88
CA ARG A 92 -0.98 14.34 10.08
C ARG A 92 -1.44 14.30 11.54
N LYS A 93 -1.76 15.49 12.06
CA LYS A 93 -2.35 15.64 13.39
C LYS A 93 -3.84 15.43 13.30
N ARG A 94 -4.44 14.92 14.38
CA ARG A 94 -5.89 14.83 14.51
C ARG A 94 -6.51 16.22 14.42
N ASN A 95 -7.63 16.33 13.70
CA ASN A 95 -8.48 17.50 13.80
C ASN A 95 -9.52 17.28 14.91
N LEU A 96 -9.40 18.00 16.03
CA LEU A 96 -10.28 17.80 17.18
C LEU A 96 -11.73 18.26 16.93
N SER A 97 -11.98 19.05 15.88
CA SER A 97 -13.34 19.43 15.48
C SER A 97 -13.98 18.46 14.48
N CYS A 98 -13.29 17.40 14.07
CA CYS A 98 -13.79 16.40 13.14
C CYS A 98 -14.20 15.13 13.88
N GLU A 99 -15.49 14.78 13.81
CA GLU A 99 -16.06 13.56 14.42
C GLU A 99 -16.33 12.44 13.38
N LEU A 100 -16.07 12.72 12.11
CA LEU A 100 -16.42 11.84 10.99
C LEU A 100 -15.63 10.53 10.95
N ASN A 101 -14.46 10.49 11.59
CA ASN A 101 -13.49 9.41 11.46
C ASN A 101 -13.19 8.69 12.77
N ASP A 102 -14.12 8.77 13.71
CA ASP A 102 -13.95 8.26 15.08
C ASP A 102 -13.89 6.73 15.18
N GLY A 103 -14.18 6.00 14.10
CA GLY A 103 -13.98 4.56 14.02
C GLY A 103 -12.51 4.13 14.04
N TRP A 104 -11.57 5.03 13.74
CA TRP A 104 -10.14 4.75 13.88
C TRP A 104 -9.67 4.89 15.33
N HIS A 105 -9.36 3.79 16.01
CA HIS A 105 -8.75 3.82 17.35
C HIS A 105 -7.30 4.33 17.35
N ASN A 106 -6.58 4.17 16.23
CA ASN A 106 -5.22 4.67 16.10
C ASN A 106 -5.23 6.16 15.73
N ALA A 107 -4.56 6.99 16.55
CA ALA A 107 -4.55 8.45 16.39
C ALA A 107 -3.95 8.91 15.04
N SER A 108 -2.92 8.23 14.51
CA SER A 108 -2.31 8.58 13.23
C SER A 108 -3.25 8.29 12.05
N PHE A 109 -3.95 7.15 12.08
CA PHE A 109 -4.96 6.84 11.06
C PHE A 109 -6.16 7.78 11.13
N ARG A 110 -6.62 8.11 12.34
CA ARG A 110 -7.70 9.10 12.54
C ARG A 110 -7.29 10.47 11.99
N GLY A 111 -6.10 10.96 12.36
CA GLY A 111 -5.60 12.25 11.87
C GLY A 111 -5.39 12.30 10.36
N TYR A 112 -4.96 11.19 9.74
CA TYR A 112 -4.91 11.12 8.28
C TYR A 112 -6.31 11.11 7.67
N ALA A 113 -7.27 10.37 8.22
CA ALA A 113 -8.66 10.35 7.75
C ALA A 113 -9.34 11.73 7.85
N ASP A 114 -9.06 12.49 8.90
CA ASP A 114 -9.51 13.88 9.06
C ASP A 114 -8.90 14.77 7.97
N PHE A 115 -7.59 14.61 7.73
CA PHE A 115 -6.88 15.33 6.69
C PHE A 115 -7.43 15.03 5.29
N MET A 116 -7.94 13.82 5.03
CA MET A 116 -8.58 13.46 3.76
C MET A 116 -9.82 14.31 3.43
N GLN A 117 -10.38 15.01 4.41
CA GLN A 117 -11.54 15.90 4.23
C GLN A 117 -11.14 17.33 3.83
N THR A 118 -9.85 17.60 3.63
CA THR A 118 -9.33 18.95 3.33
C THR A 118 -9.10 19.17 1.84
N GLU A 119 -9.17 20.42 1.40
CA GLU A 119 -8.85 20.82 0.01
C GLU A 119 -7.42 20.45 -0.39
N SER A 120 -6.46 20.51 0.55
CA SER A 120 -5.07 20.12 0.27
C SER A 120 -4.96 18.66 -0.12
N PHE A 121 -5.69 17.77 0.56
CA PHE A 121 -5.71 16.36 0.20
C PHE A 121 -6.39 16.14 -1.15
N LEU A 122 -7.53 16.80 -1.39
CA LEU A 122 -8.26 16.67 -2.66
C LEU A 122 -7.42 17.14 -3.85
N SER A 123 -6.67 18.24 -3.70
CA SER A 123 -5.73 18.74 -4.70
C SER A 123 -4.61 17.75 -5.00
N GLY A 124 -3.97 17.17 -3.97
CA GLY A 124 -2.94 16.15 -4.18
C GLY A 124 -3.47 14.87 -4.84
N LEU A 125 -4.70 14.48 -4.51
CA LEU A 125 -5.36 13.33 -5.11
C LEU A 125 -5.72 13.59 -6.58
N GLN A 126 -6.15 14.81 -6.91
CA GLN A 126 -6.39 15.22 -8.30
C GLN A 126 -5.10 15.20 -9.12
N GLN A 127 -4.01 15.77 -8.59
CA GLN A 127 -2.69 15.70 -9.22
C GLN A 127 -2.27 14.25 -9.50
N LEU A 128 -2.50 13.33 -8.57
CA LEU A 128 -2.21 11.91 -8.74
C LEU A 128 -3.02 11.27 -9.88
N LEU A 129 -4.32 11.58 -9.98
CA LEU A 129 -5.19 11.08 -11.05
C LEU A 129 -4.80 11.64 -12.43
N GLU A 130 -4.38 12.89 -12.48
CA GLU A 130 -3.82 13.51 -13.69
C GLU A 130 -2.50 12.85 -14.12
N LEU A 131 -1.62 12.51 -13.17
CA LEU A 131 -0.42 11.74 -13.46
C LEU A 131 -0.76 10.34 -13.99
N ALA A 132 -1.71 9.65 -13.38
CA ALA A 132 -2.14 8.32 -13.81
C ALA A 132 -2.72 8.32 -15.22
N SER A 133 -3.53 9.33 -15.56
CA SER A 133 -4.15 9.45 -16.89
C SER A 133 -3.17 9.92 -17.97
N SER A 134 -2.31 10.89 -17.68
CA SER A 134 -1.40 11.49 -18.68
C SER A 134 -0.08 10.74 -18.86
N GLN A 135 0.43 10.09 -17.80
CA GLN A 135 1.78 9.53 -17.76
C GLN A 135 1.81 8.04 -17.44
N GLY A 136 0.65 7.40 -17.22
CA GLY A 136 0.50 5.94 -17.09
C GLY A 136 1.09 5.37 -15.81
N PRO A 137 1.19 4.02 -15.71
CA PRO A 137 0.99 3.32 -14.44
C PRO A 137 1.79 3.94 -13.30
N VAL A 138 1.06 4.49 -12.33
CA VAL A 138 1.62 5.19 -11.19
C VAL A 138 1.78 4.23 -10.03
N CYS A 139 2.89 4.32 -9.30
CA CYS A 139 3.07 3.62 -8.04
C CYS A 139 3.22 4.60 -6.87
N LEU A 140 2.40 4.44 -5.84
CA LEU A 140 2.47 5.19 -4.59
C LEU A 140 3.49 4.56 -3.63
N MET A 141 4.52 5.31 -3.27
CA MET A 141 5.58 4.85 -2.37
C MET A 141 5.47 5.44 -0.96
N CYS A 142 5.68 4.60 0.05
CA CYS A 142 6.03 5.05 1.40
C CYS A 142 7.09 4.14 2.06
N ALA A 143 7.43 4.37 3.33
CA ALA A 143 8.45 3.58 4.03
C ALA A 143 7.99 2.18 4.50
N GLU A 144 6.72 2.01 4.86
CA GLU A 144 6.20 0.73 5.39
C GLU A 144 5.95 -0.27 4.26
N VAL A 145 6.29 -1.56 4.46
CA VAL A 145 5.99 -2.65 3.53
C VAL A 145 4.48 -2.91 3.51
N CYS A 146 3.89 -3.09 4.69
CA CYS A 146 2.50 -3.49 4.85
C CYS A 146 1.56 -2.29 4.65
N HIS A 147 0.92 -2.18 3.47
CA HIS A 147 0.02 -1.06 3.16
C HIS A 147 -1.05 -0.79 4.24
N PHE A 148 -1.60 -1.84 4.87
CA PHE A 148 -2.60 -1.75 5.95
C PHE A 148 -2.07 -1.23 7.29
N ARG A 149 -0.78 -0.86 7.37
CA ARG A 149 -0.13 -0.33 8.58
C ARG A 149 0.37 1.10 8.39
N CYS A 150 0.09 1.70 7.25
CA CYS A 150 0.44 3.08 6.92
C CYS A 150 -0.71 3.79 6.21
N HIS A 151 -0.52 5.09 5.99
CA HIS A 151 -1.49 5.97 5.33
C HIS A 151 -1.86 5.52 3.90
N ARG A 152 -1.02 4.70 3.24
CA ARG A 152 -1.35 4.17 1.90
C ARG A 152 -2.65 3.38 1.89
N MET A 153 -3.07 2.74 2.99
CA MET A 153 -4.38 2.08 3.05
C MET A 153 -5.52 3.06 2.81
N LEU A 154 -5.52 4.19 3.52
CA LEU A 154 -6.57 5.21 3.43
C LEU A 154 -6.51 5.97 2.10
N LEU A 155 -5.31 6.17 1.55
CA LEU A 155 -5.14 6.72 0.22
C LEU A 155 -5.68 5.77 -0.86
N SER A 156 -5.46 4.46 -0.68
CA SER A 156 -6.00 3.41 -1.58
C SER A 156 -7.52 3.31 -1.50
N ASP A 157 -8.10 3.46 -0.30
CA ASP A 157 -9.54 3.55 -0.11
C ASP A 157 -10.11 4.74 -0.92
N ALA A 158 -9.50 5.92 -0.82
CA ALA A 158 -9.93 7.13 -1.53
C ALA A 158 -9.84 7.01 -3.07
N LEU A 159 -8.81 6.34 -3.57
CA LEU A 159 -8.64 6.05 -5.00
C LEU A 159 -9.65 5.03 -5.52
N THR A 160 -9.91 3.99 -4.73
CA THR A 160 -10.87 2.94 -5.09
C THR A 160 -12.29 3.51 -5.19
N VAL A 161 -12.67 4.38 -4.25
CA VAL A 161 -13.95 5.11 -4.28
C VAL A 161 -14.08 6.03 -5.51
N ARG A 162 -12.97 6.44 -6.12
CA ARG A 162 -12.93 7.25 -7.35
C ARG A 162 -12.79 6.41 -8.63
N GLY A 163 -12.98 5.09 -8.53
CA GLY A 163 -13.01 4.19 -9.67
C GLY A 163 -11.63 3.71 -10.15
N CYS A 164 -10.56 3.93 -9.38
CA CYS A 164 -9.25 3.35 -9.69
C CYS A 164 -9.15 1.89 -9.24
N THR A 165 -8.44 1.07 -10.00
CA THR A 165 -8.04 -0.27 -9.56
C THR A 165 -6.73 -0.15 -8.79
N VAL A 166 -6.75 -0.33 -7.47
CA VAL A 166 -5.53 -0.24 -6.64
C VAL A 166 -4.94 -1.62 -6.36
N GLN A 167 -3.64 -1.78 -6.61
CA GLN A 167 -2.89 -3.03 -6.41
C GLN A 167 -1.62 -2.80 -5.57
N HIS A 168 -1.35 -3.67 -4.60
CA HIS A 168 -0.22 -3.54 -3.68
C HIS A 168 0.93 -4.48 -4.07
N ILE A 169 2.06 -3.91 -4.45
CA ILE A 169 3.29 -4.64 -4.75
C ILE A 169 3.98 -4.98 -3.42
N MET A 170 4.07 -6.28 -3.12
CA MET A 170 4.56 -6.76 -1.82
C MET A 170 5.94 -7.40 -1.92
N GLN A 171 6.19 -8.20 -2.96
CA GLN A 171 7.42 -8.99 -3.14
C GLN A 171 7.59 -9.40 -4.60
N ARG A 172 8.82 -9.71 -5.01
CA ARG A 172 9.13 -10.14 -6.37
C ARG A 172 8.52 -11.50 -6.67
N GLY A 173 8.12 -11.73 -7.92
CA GLY A 173 7.64 -13.03 -8.42
C GLY A 173 6.29 -13.45 -7.87
N LYS A 174 5.54 -12.53 -7.23
CA LYS A 174 4.18 -12.78 -6.76
C LYS A 174 3.24 -11.73 -7.34
N PRO A 175 1.99 -12.09 -7.66
CA PRO A 175 1.02 -11.13 -8.13
C PRO A 175 0.78 -10.06 -7.06
N PRO A 176 0.50 -8.81 -7.47
CA PRO A 176 0.20 -7.74 -6.53
C PRO A 176 -1.16 -8.00 -5.87
N LEU A 177 -1.29 -7.59 -4.61
CA LEU A 177 -2.51 -7.80 -3.83
C LEU A 177 -3.55 -6.73 -4.20
N ALA A 178 -4.72 -7.14 -4.68
CA ALA A 178 -5.83 -6.23 -4.92
C ALA A 178 -6.28 -5.54 -3.62
N HIS A 179 -6.45 -4.21 -3.68
CA HIS A 179 -6.95 -3.45 -2.55
C HIS A 179 -8.40 -3.82 -2.25
N LYS A 180 -8.73 -3.93 -0.96
CA LYS A 180 -10.09 -4.10 -0.47
C LYS A 180 -10.41 -2.92 0.43
N LEU A 181 -11.55 -2.29 0.16
CA LEU A 181 -12.03 -1.16 0.94
C LEU A 181 -12.08 -1.50 2.43
N THR A 182 -11.66 -0.56 3.27
CA THR A 182 -11.76 -0.69 4.72
C THR A 182 -13.21 -1.02 5.13
N LYS A 183 -13.41 -2.12 5.86
CA LYS A 183 -14.75 -2.73 6.10
C LYS A 183 -15.80 -1.79 6.71
N PHE A 184 -15.38 -0.82 7.51
CA PHE A 184 -16.26 0.12 8.21
C PHE A 184 -16.24 1.52 7.58
N ALA A 185 -15.61 1.68 6.41
CA ALA A 185 -15.66 2.91 5.65
C ALA A 185 -17.10 3.16 5.15
N LYS A 186 -17.52 4.42 5.20
CA LYS A 186 -18.76 4.88 4.57
C LYS A 186 -18.41 5.72 3.35
N VAL A 187 -19.12 5.46 2.25
CA VAL A 187 -18.90 6.10 0.95
C VAL A 187 -20.14 6.87 0.57
N GLU A 188 -19.97 8.17 0.28
CA GLU A 188 -21.01 9.08 -0.19
C GLU A 188 -20.49 9.77 -1.46
N GLY A 189 -20.89 9.28 -2.63
CA GLY A 189 -20.29 9.69 -3.91
C GLY A 189 -18.79 9.36 -3.92
N ILE A 190 -17.93 10.37 -4.11
CA ILE A 190 -16.47 10.22 -4.07
C ILE A 190 -15.86 10.45 -2.67
N ARG A 191 -16.70 10.79 -1.69
CA ARG A 191 -16.27 11.07 -0.32
C ARG A 191 -16.25 9.78 0.49
N ILE A 192 -15.19 9.60 1.27
CA ILE A 192 -15.02 8.48 2.19
C ILE A 192 -14.80 8.98 3.62
N THR A 193 -15.50 8.38 4.56
CA THR A 193 -15.39 8.64 6.00
C THR A 193 -15.33 7.33 6.79
N TYR A 194 -14.94 7.39 8.06
CA TYR A 194 -14.71 6.22 8.90
C TYR A 194 -15.39 6.38 10.27
N PRO A 195 -16.72 6.49 10.32
CA PRO A 195 -17.43 6.78 11.57
C PRO A 195 -17.31 5.63 12.56
N ALA A 196 -17.47 5.94 13.85
CA ALA A 196 -17.61 4.91 14.87
C ALA A 196 -18.82 4.04 14.54
N GLY A 197 -18.69 2.72 14.71
CA GLY A 197 -19.83 1.82 14.58
C GLY A 197 -20.90 2.21 15.59
N GLN A 198 -22.15 2.36 15.14
CA GLN A 198 -23.28 2.41 16.08
C GLN A 198 -23.23 1.10 16.86
N GLY A 199 -23.01 1.18 18.17
CA GLY A 199 -22.75 0.02 19.01
C GLY A 199 -23.85 -1.03 18.85
N ASN A 200 -23.51 -2.16 18.25
CA ASN A 200 -24.31 -3.36 18.46
C ASN A 200 -23.92 -3.87 19.85
N GLN A 201 -24.85 -3.76 20.82
CA GLN A 201 -24.74 -4.52 22.06
C GLN A 201 -24.80 -6.01 21.68
N GLN A 202 -23.65 -6.64 21.45
CA GLN A 202 -23.57 -8.08 21.21
C GLN A 202 -23.10 -8.77 22.48
N SER A 203 -24.08 -9.38 23.15
CA SER A 203 -23.90 -10.55 23.99
C SER A 203 -23.09 -11.64 23.28
N GLY A 204 -22.09 -12.15 24.00
CA GLY A 204 -21.44 -13.47 23.89
C GLY A 204 -21.44 -14.23 22.56
N GLY A 205 -20.25 -14.39 21.97
CA GLY A 205 -19.98 -15.38 20.93
C GLY A 205 -18.50 -15.58 20.68
N SER A 206 -17.93 -16.61 21.29
CA SER A 206 -16.52 -17.01 21.21
C SER A 206 -16.21 -17.76 19.90
N SER A 207 -15.11 -17.40 19.23
CA SER A 207 -14.07 -18.30 18.69
C SER A 207 -13.48 -17.78 17.36
N THR A 208 -12.29 -17.19 17.45
CA THR A 208 -11.16 -17.29 16.50
C THR A 208 -9.98 -16.52 17.10
N ARG A 209 -9.48 -16.96 18.26
CA ARG A 209 -8.20 -16.49 18.81
C ARG A 209 -7.21 -17.61 18.53
N GLU A 210 -6.19 -17.35 17.71
CA GLU A 210 -4.79 -17.78 18.01
C GLU A 210 -3.78 -17.55 16.88
N ALA A 211 -4.17 -17.34 15.61
CA ALA A 211 -3.17 -17.28 14.51
C ALA A 211 -2.72 -15.86 14.07
N GLN A 212 -3.54 -14.81 14.24
CA GLN A 212 -3.18 -13.44 13.83
C GLN A 212 -2.15 -12.67 14.71
N PRO A 213 -1.94 -12.95 16.02
CA PRO A 213 -1.13 -12.04 16.84
C PRO A 213 0.39 -12.15 16.61
N LEU A 214 0.92 -13.30 16.15
CA LEU A 214 2.37 -13.55 16.06
C LEU A 214 3.05 -12.94 14.82
N ILE A 215 2.40 -12.96 13.64
CA ILE A 215 2.90 -12.25 12.45
C ILE A 215 2.75 -10.73 12.66
N SER A 216 1.62 -10.32 13.23
CA SER A 216 1.39 -8.94 13.65
C SER A 216 2.47 -8.45 14.62
N SER A 217 2.91 -9.24 15.61
CA SER A 217 3.87 -8.79 16.63
C SER A 217 5.29 -8.62 16.08
N ILE A 218 5.78 -9.53 15.24
CA ILE A 218 7.13 -9.47 14.65
C ILE A 218 7.25 -8.26 13.71
N PHE A 219 6.28 -8.08 12.82
CA PHE A 219 6.23 -6.91 11.94
C PHE A 219 5.90 -5.62 12.73
N LYS A 220 5.12 -5.68 13.82
CA LYS A 220 4.86 -4.54 14.71
C LYS A 220 6.13 -4.00 15.35
N GLN A 221 6.97 -4.90 15.86
CA GLN A 221 8.24 -4.51 16.49
C GLN A 221 9.19 -3.89 15.47
N GLN A 222 9.32 -4.45 14.27
CA GLN A 222 10.20 -3.91 13.23
C GLN A 222 9.75 -2.51 12.76
N THR A 223 8.47 -2.28 12.48
CA THR A 223 8.01 -0.93 12.07
C THR A 223 8.00 0.07 13.22
N GLN A 224 7.67 -0.34 14.45
CA GLN A 224 7.72 0.58 15.60
C GLN A 224 9.15 1.01 15.89
N GLN A 225 10.12 0.10 15.81
CA GLN A 225 11.55 0.44 15.94
C GLN A 225 11.99 1.38 14.81
N GLN A 226 11.60 1.12 13.56
CA GLN A 226 11.94 2.01 12.44
C GLN A 226 11.36 3.42 12.64
N ARG A 227 10.07 3.56 13.00
CA ARG A 227 9.46 4.86 13.26
C ARG A 227 10.08 5.60 14.45
N GLN A 228 10.44 4.87 15.51
CA GLN A 228 11.12 5.47 16.66
C GLN A 228 12.52 5.95 16.29
N GLN A 229 13.25 5.20 15.45
CA GLN A 229 14.58 5.57 14.96
C GLN A 229 14.52 6.78 14.03
N ASP A 230 13.57 6.83 13.09
CA ASP A 230 13.41 7.97 12.19
C ASP A 230 13.01 9.24 12.97
N GLN A 231 12.11 9.13 13.96
CA GLN A 231 11.71 10.26 14.83
C GLN A 231 12.83 10.74 15.77
N GLN A 232 13.70 9.84 16.25
CA GLN A 232 14.86 10.21 17.08
C GLN A 232 16.00 10.80 16.25
N ALA A 233 16.12 10.40 14.99
CA ALA A 233 17.11 10.92 14.04
C ALA A 233 16.79 12.34 13.52
N GLU A 234 15.56 12.82 13.69
CA GLU A 234 15.09 14.16 13.31
C GLU A 234 15.28 15.20 14.43
N GLN A 235 15.78 14.82 15.61
CA GLN A 235 16.12 15.79 16.66
C GLN A 235 17.47 16.47 16.34
N PRO A 236 17.56 17.82 16.39
CA PRO A 236 18.83 18.51 16.22
C PRO A 236 19.80 18.08 17.32
N GLN A 237 20.99 17.61 16.93
CA GLN A 237 22.06 17.31 17.87
C GLN A 237 22.50 18.63 18.51
N GLN A 238 22.16 18.82 19.80
CA GLN A 238 22.83 19.83 20.61
C GLN A 238 24.31 19.43 20.71
N GLU A 239 25.18 20.28 20.19
CA GLU A 239 26.63 20.11 20.25
C GLU A 239 27.06 19.97 21.72
N GLN A 240 27.66 18.81 22.04
CA GLN A 240 28.39 18.59 23.28
C GLN A 240 29.89 18.46 22.92
N PRO A 241 30.80 19.04 23.72
CA PRO A 241 32.17 19.25 23.31
C PRO A 241 32.99 17.95 23.31
N SER A 242 33.95 17.91 22.39
CA SER A 242 34.87 16.82 22.11
C SER A 242 35.79 16.49 23.29
N SER A 243 35.75 15.25 23.78
CA SER A 243 36.94 14.61 24.38
C SER A 243 36.85 13.08 24.30
N GLY A 244 37.96 12.42 23.95
CA GLY A 244 38.19 11.00 24.24
C GLY A 244 38.19 10.03 23.04
N ALA A 245 39.26 10.03 22.25
CA ALA A 245 39.57 9.01 21.25
C ALA A 245 40.01 7.69 21.91
N ALA A 246 39.06 6.77 22.18
CA ALA A 246 39.38 5.37 22.51
C ALA A 246 38.22 4.36 22.30
N ALA A 247 36.97 4.80 22.09
CA ALA A 247 35.80 3.91 22.07
C ALA A 247 35.38 3.34 20.69
N GLN A 248 36.05 3.75 19.61
CA GLN A 248 35.60 3.49 18.23
C GLN A 248 35.56 1.99 17.81
N PRO A 249 36.50 1.10 18.22
CA PRO A 249 36.48 -0.29 17.76
C PRO A 249 35.36 -1.13 18.40
N GLN A 250 35.06 -0.91 19.68
CA GLN A 250 34.02 -1.68 20.40
C GLN A 250 32.61 -1.34 19.90
N GLN A 251 32.36 -0.06 19.59
CA GLN A 251 31.07 0.39 19.10
C GLN A 251 30.77 -0.16 17.69
N GLN A 252 31.80 -0.25 16.84
CA GLN A 252 31.68 -0.82 15.49
C GLN A 252 31.47 -2.34 15.52
N GLN A 253 32.15 -3.03 16.44
CA GLN A 253 31.98 -4.47 16.64
C GLN A 253 30.59 -4.81 17.21
N GLN A 254 30.06 -3.97 18.10
CA GLN A 254 28.71 -4.14 18.65
C GLN A 254 27.62 -3.89 17.60
N GLN A 255 27.83 -2.93 16.68
CA GLN A 255 26.94 -2.69 15.54
C GLN A 255 26.93 -3.88 14.56
N GLN A 256 28.09 -4.44 14.22
CA GLN A 256 28.16 -5.63 13.35
C GLN A 256 27.46 -6.84 13.98
N GLN A 257 27.62 -7.06 15.28
CA GLN A 257 26.92 -8.14 15.99
C GLN A 257 25.39 -7.94 16.01
N GLN A 258 24.92 -6.71 16.18
CA GLN A 258 23.49 -6.40 16.09
C GLN A 258 22.95 -6.64 14.68
N GLN A 259 23.69 -6.26 13.64
CA GLN A 259 23.30 -6.44 12.24
C GLN A 259 23.19 -7.92 11.87
N GLN A 260 24.15 -8.74 12.30
CA GLN A 260 24.11 -10.21 12.12
C GLN A 260 22.95 -10.87 12.88
N GLN A 261 22.57 -10.36 14.06
CA GLN A 261 21.39 -10.85 14.79
C GLN A 261 20.07 -10.48 14.10
N VAL A 262 20.00 -9.29 13.49
CA VAL A 262 18.84 -8.87 12.68
C VAL A 262 18.70 -9.74 11.44
N GLU A 263 19.79 -10.01 10.72
CA GLU A 263 19.80 -10.88 9.53
C GLU A 263 19.41 -12.33 9.83
N ARG A 264 19.86 -12.88 10.96
CA ARG A 264 19.45 -14.22 11.41
C ARG A 264 17.97 -14.28 11.74
N ARG A 265 17.41 -13.20 12.31
CA ARG A 265 15.97 -13.09 12.64
C ARG A 265 15.10 -12.85 11.41
N THR A 266 15.56 -12.08 10.42
CA THR A 266 14.84 -11.90 9.14
C THR A 266 14.80 -13.21 8.36
N ARG A 267 15.92 -13.94 8.25
CA ARG A 267 15.97 -15.24 7.56
C ARG A 267 15.05 -16.30 8.19
N ALA A 268 14.88 -16.25 9.51
CA ALA A 268 13.91 -17.10 10.23
C ALA A 268 12.45 -16.65 10.06
N GLY A 269 12.20 -15.34 9.93
CA GLY A 269 10.88 -14.76 9.67
C GLY A 269 10.36 -15.04 8.26
N THR A 270 11.22 -14.94 7.24
CA THR A 270 10.86 -15.19 5.83
C THR A 270 10.44 -16.64 5.58
N LYS A 271 11.06 -17.61 6.29
CA LYS A 271 10.64 -19.03 6.24
C LYS A 271 9.22 -19.27 6.79
N ARG A 272 8.71 -18.44 7.69
CA ARG A 272 7.35 -18.60 8.28
C ARG A 272 6.23 -17.92 7.49
N ILE A 273 6.55 -16.93 6.66
CA ILE A 273 5.57 -16.24 5.80
C ILE A 273 5.18 -17.12 4.59
N SER A 274 6.15 -17.86 4.05
CA SER A 274 5.93 -18.86 2.98
C SER A 274 4.84 -19.88 3.36
N THR A 275 4.84 -20.37 4.61
CA THR A 275 3.83 -21.31 5.12
C THR A 275 2.44 -20.73 5.34
N TYR A 276 2.28 -19.39 5.44
CA TYR A 276 0.98 -18.77 5.68
C TYR A 276 0.19 -18.54 4.38
N PHE A 277 0.87 -18.20 3.28
CA PHE A 277 0.25 -18.04 1.96
C PHE A 277 0.17 -19.34 1.15
N GLY A 278 1.02 -20.34 1.43
CA GLY A 278 0.94 -21.66 0.79
C GLY A 278 -0.23 -22.55 1.25
N LYS A 279 -0.97 -22.16 2.30
CA LYS A 279 -2.15 -22.92 2.78
C LYS A 279 -3.48 -22.40 2.26
N THR A 280 -3.53 -21.20 1.69
CA THR A 280 -4.75 -20.66 1.09
C THR A 280 -4.99 -21.14 -0.34
N GLU A 281 -3.94 -21.54 -1.07
CA GLU A 281 -4.07 -22.08 -2.43
C GLU A 281 -4.49 -23.56 -2.46
N ALA A 282 -4.27 -24.33 -1.37
CA ALA A 282 -4.57 -25.76 -1.34
C ALA A 282 -6.03 -26.12 -0.99
N ALA A 283 -6.89 -25.13 -0.73
CA ALA A 283 -8.25 -25.36 -0.24
C ALA A 283 -9.38 -25.06 -1.26
N GLU A 284 -9.06 -24.59 -2.47
CA GLU A 284 -10.07 -24.22 -3.48
C GLU A 284 -10.10 -25.14 -4.72
N ASP A 285 -9.22 -26.15 -4.81
CA ASP A 285 -9.08 -27.02 -5.99
C ASP A 285 -9.69 -28.43 -5.85
N GLN A 286 -10.64 -28.63 -4.91
CA GLN A 286 -11.39 -29.88 -4.78
C GLN A 286 -12.90 -29.66 -4.75
N GLU A 287 -13.46 -29.04 -5.79
CA GLU A 287 -14.87 -29.26 -6.12
C GLU A 287 -15.19 -28.76 -7.53
N LYS A 288 -15.10 -29.67 -8.51
CA LYS A 288 -16.05 -29.85 -9.64
C LYS A 288 -15.43 -30.77 -10.70
N GLU A 289 -15.68 -32.06 -10.55
CA GLU A 289 -15.65 -33.01 -11.68
C GLU A 289 -17.09 -33.50 -11.91
N PRO A 290 -17.69 -33.35 -13.11
CA PRO A 290 -19.08 -33.72 -13.33
C PRO A 290 -19.22 -35.25 -13.54
N GLN A 291 -20.03 -35.88 -12.69
CA GLN A 291 -20.40 -37.30 -12.82
C GLN A 291 -21.19 -37.54 -14.13
N ALA A 292 -20.53 -38.15 -15.11
CA ALA A 292 -21.19 -38.73 -16.28
C ALA A 292 -21.94 -40.01 -15.90
N LYS A 293 -23.27 -39.97 -16.03
CA LYS A 293 -24.16 -41.13 -15.91
C LYS A 293 -23.80 -42.17 -16.99
N ARG A 294 -23.19 -43.29 -16.62
CA ARG A 294 -23.13 -44.50 -17.46
C ARG A 294 -24.33 -45.39 -17.14
N GLY A 295 -25.25 -45.46 -18.09
CA GLY A 295 -26.37 -46.40 -18.10
C GLY A 295 -25.87 -47.84 -18.26
N ARG A 296 -26.51 -48.74 -17.52
CA ARG A 296 -26.32 -50.19 -17.50
C ARG A 296 -26.55 -50.84 -18.86
N THR A 297 -25.61 -51.66 -19.30
CA THR A 297 -25.86 -52.83 -20.15
C THR A 297 -25.75 -54.08 -19.28
N ARG A 298 -26.86 -54.79 -19.09
CA ARG A 298 -26.90 -56.15 -18.53
C ARG A 298 -26.75 -57.13 -19.69
N GLN A 299 -25.70 -57.94 -19.67
CA GLN A 299 -25.68 -59.27 -20.28
C GLN A 299 -25.37 -60.28 -19.18
N GLY A 300 -26.14 -61.35 -19.16
CA GLY A 300 -25.97 -62.52 -18.32
C GLY A 300 -26.94 -63.56 -18.83
N GLY A 301 -26.46 -64.46 -19.69
CA GLY A 301 -27.19 -65.61 -20.17
C GLY A 301 -27.02 -66.79 -19.23
N ALA A 302 -28.12 -67.53 -19.06
CA ALA A 302 -28.24 -68.97 -18.94
C ALA A 302 -29.73 -69.30 -19.10
#